data_AF-A0A550C138-F1
#
_entry.id   AF-A0A550C138-F1
#
_cell.length_a   1.000
_cell.length_b   1.000
_cell.length_c   1.000
_cell.angle_alpha   90.00
_cell.angle_beta   90.00
_cell.angle_gamma   90.00
#
_symmetry.space_group_name_H-M   'P 1'
#
loop_
_entity.id
_entity.type
_entity.pdbx_description
1 polymer ?
#
loop_
_entity_poly.entity_id
_entity_poly.type
_entity_poly.pdbx_seq_one_letter_code
_entity_poly.pdbx_strand_id
1 'polypeptide(L)'
;MSVIVPVDTHSRSGFPYILDETPKLRKLVGRTSADLYPRYCYGWLFNDKELEAMSIAAFGHPYGHKNALITVFDRWEALGGSPGDLDYTHKRMNQHYEILLYFSENTTRKKLKRVSDPEFLAKAKAATGKQEDGKWYHTDVF
;
A
#
# COMPACT_ATOMS: atom_id res chain seq x y z
N MET A 1 28.00 12.83 -19.82
CA MET A 1 27.89 12.77 -18.35
C MET A 1 26.52 12.21 -18.02
N SER A 2 26.46 10.97 -17.55
CA SER A 2 25.19 10.31 -17.22
C SER A 2 25.00 10.34 -15.72
N VAL A 3 23.92 10.97 -15.27
CA VAL A 3 23.53 11.10 -13.86
C VAL A 3 23.13 9.71 -13.37
N ILE A 4 23.85 9.21 -12.36
CA ILE A 4 23.51 7.98 -11.64
C ILE A 4 22.41 8.35 -10.63
N VAL A 5 21.19 7.88 -10.86
CA VAL A 5 20.14 7.92 -9.84
C VAL A 5 20.37 6.72 -8.91
N PRO A 6 20.43 6.89 -7.58
CA PRO A 6 20.60 5.75 -6.68
C PRO A 6 19.33 4.92 -6.72
N VAL A 7 19.44 3.72 -7.28
CA VAL A 7 18.41 2.69 -7.18
C VAL A 7 18.54 2.12 -5.77
N ASP A 8 17.62 2.50 -4.88
CA ASP A 8 17.39 1.76 -3.64
C ASP A 8 16.87 0.36 -4.05
N THR A 9 17.82 -0.54 -4.24
CA THR A 9 17.65 -1.84 -4.92
C THR A 9 16.95 -2.89 -4.06
N HIS A 10 16.67 -2.61 -2.78
CA HIS A 10 16.15 -3.59 -1.84
C HIS A 10 15.19 -2.96 -0.83
N SER A 11 14.06 -3.62 -0.57
CA SER A 11 13.36 -3.42 0.70
C SER A 11 14.27 -3.86 1.86
N ARG A 12 14.03 -3.41 3.09
CA ARG A 12 14.78 -3.86 4.29
C ARG A 12 14.75 -5.40 4.51
N SER A 13 13.99 -6.13 3.70
CA SER A 13 13.90 -7.59 3.69
C SER A 13 14.58 -8.26 2.48
N GLY A 14 15.34 -7.54 1.66
CA GLY A 14 16.25 -8.12 0.66
C GLY A 14 15.63 -8.65 -0.63
N PHE A 15 14.41 -8.25 -1.01
CA PHE A 15 13.81 -8.69 -2.29
C PHE A 15 14.03 -7.65 -3.39
N PRO A 16 14.45 -8.08 -4.61
CA PRO A 16 14.74 -7.18 -5.71
C PRO A 16 13.48 -6.46 -6.19
N TYR A 17 13.66 -5.21 -6.61
CA TYR A 17 12.66 -4.46 -7.37
C TYR A 17 12.17 -5.31 -8.55
N ILE A 18 10.87 -5.27 -8.83
CA ILE A 18 10.22 -6.01 -9.92
C ILE A 18 10.92 -5.66 -11.24
N LEU A 19 11.80 -6.54 -11.69
CA LEU A 19 12.39 -6.53 -13.03
C LEU A 19 11.70 -7.61 -13.86
N ASP A 20 11.71 -7.40 -15.18
CA ASP A 20 11.06 -8.20 -16.24
C ASP A 20 11.36 -9.73 -16.22
N GLU A 21 12.15 -10.21 -15.26
CA GLU A 21 12.65 -11.58 -15.13
C GLU A 21 12.37 -12.22 -13.75
N THR A 22 11.38 -11.74 -12.97
CA THR A 22 11.14 -12.31 -11.64
C THR A 22 10.72 -13.79 -11.75
N PRO A 23 11.48 -14.76 -11.19
CA PRO A 23 11.16 -16.17 -11.32
C PRO A 23 9.90 -16.49 -10.52
N LYS A 24 8.94 -17.17 -11.16
CA LYS A 24 7.74 -17.71 -10.52
C LYS A 24 8.11 -18.50 -9.26
N LEU A 25 7.71 -18.00 -8.09
CA LEU A 25 7.77 -18.78 -6.86
C LEU A 25 6.65 -19.83 -6.91
N ARG A 26 7.01 -21.06 -7.29
CA ARG A 26 6.12 -22.21 -7.22
C ARG A 26 5.89 -22.56 -5.75
N LYS A 27 4.69 -22.35 -5.22
CA LYS A 27 4.16 -23.23 -4.18
C LYS A 27 3.05 -24.09 -4.76
N LEU A 28 3.18 -25.39 -4.51
CA LEU A 28 2.20 -26.41 -4.83
C LEU A 28 0.94 -26.17 -4.00
N VAL A 29 -0.21 -26.45 -4.61
CA VAL A 29 -1.59 -26.54 -4.07
C VAL A 29 -2.46 -25.31 -4.34
N GLY A 30 -3.46 -25.52 -5.21
CA GLY A 30 -4.54 -24.56 -5.53
C GLY A 30 -4.16 -23.59 -6.64
N ARG A 31 -4.76 -23.72 -7.84
CA ARG A 31 -4.51 -22.81 -8.96
C ARG A 31 -5.59 -21.74 -9.00
N THR A 32 -5.29 -20.54 -8.52
CA THR A 32 -5.84 -19.32 -9.10
C THR A 32 -4.70 -18.57 -9.81
N SER A 33 -4.99 -17.86 -10.89
CA SER A 33 -3.98 -17.08 -11.64
C SER A 33 -3.28 -16.00 -10.78
N ALA A 34 -3.87 -15.67 -9.62
CA ALA A 34 -3.30 -14.81 -8.60
C ALA A 34 -2.14 -15.45 -7.81
N ASP A 35 -1.97 -16.78 -7.87
CA ASP A 35 -0.95 -17.54 -7.11
C ASP A 35 0.43 -17.61 -7.79
N LEU A 36 0.60 -17.00 -8.97
CA LEU A 36 1.80 -17.19 -9.79
C LEU A 36 2.91 -16.15 -9.56
N TYR A 37 2.63 -15.08 -8.81
CA TYR A 37 3.60 -14.01 -8.52
C TYR A 37 3.41 -13.47 -7.10
N PRO A 38 4.50 -13.16 -6.37
CA PRO A 38 4.38 -12.41 -5.12
C PRO A 38 3.66 -11.08 -5.40
N ARG A 39 2.57 -10.82 -4.67
CA ARG A 39 1.82 -9.57 -4.78
C ARG A 39 2.53 -8.52 -3.94
N TYR A 40 2.92 -7.43 -4.59
CA TYR A 40 3.48 -6.26 -3.93
C TYR A 40 2.53 -5.09 -4.11
N CYS A 41 2.27 -4.38 -3.02
CA CYS A 41 1.42 -3.20 -2.99
C CYS A 41 2.25 -2.00 -2.53
N TYR A 42 2.13 -0.87 -3.22
CA TYR A 42 2.74 0.39 -2.80
C TYR A 42 1.69 1.21 -2.03
N GLY A 43 2.04 1.59 -0.80
CA GLY A 43 1.08 2.21 0.10
C GLY A 43 1.66 2.63 1.44
N TRP A 44 0.77 2.83 2.42
CA TRP A 44 1.09 3.21 3.78
C TRP A 44 0.50 2.21 4.76
N LEU A 45 1.28 1.89 5.78
CA LEU A 45 0.87 1.06 6.90
C LEU A 45 0.45 1.96 8.06
N PHE A 46 -0.71 1.67 8.62
CA PHE A 46 -1.21 2.28 9.84
C PHE A 46 -1.13 1.29 10.99
N ASN A 47 -0.45 1.67 12.06
CA ASN A 47 -0.43 0.91 13.30
C ASN A 47 -1.65 1.23 14.18
N ASP A 48 -1.90 0.42 15.20
CA ASP A 48 -3.07 0.56 16.09
C ASP A 48 -3.21 1.98 16.68
N LYS A 49 -2.11 2.61 17.11
CA LYS A 49 -2.15 3.96 17.70
C LYS A 49 -2.56 5.03 16.69
N GLU A 50 -2.08 4.91 15.45
CA GLU A 50 -2.44 5.83 14.37
C GLU A 50 -3.91 5.69 13.99
N LEU A 51 -4.41 4.45 13.95
CA LEU A 51 -5.81 4.15 13.69
C LEU A 51 -6.72 4.70 14.80
N GLU A 52 -6.34 4.48 16.06
CA GLU A 52 -7.04 5.02 17.24
C GLU A 52 -7.08 6.54 17.22
N ALA A 53 -5.93 7.21 16.99
CA ALA A 53 -5.86 8.65 16.93
C ALA A 53 -6.74 9.23 15.81
N MET A 54 -6.73 8.60 14.64
CA MET A 54 -7.58 9.01 13.51
C MET A 54 -9.07 8.86 13.85
N SER A 55 -9.45 7.74 14.48
CA SER A 55 -10.83 7.50 14.90
C SER A 55 -11.29 8.47 15.98
N ILE A 56 -10.44 8.79 16.96
CA ILE A 56 -10.78 9.78 18.00
C ILE A 56 -10.97 11.16 17.38
N ALA A 57 -10.09 11.57 16.46
CA ALA A 57 -10.18 12.87 15.81
C ALA A 57 -11.44 13.04 14.96
N ALA A 58 -11.87 12.00 14.24
CA ALA A 58 -13.01 12.07 13.33
C ALA A 58 -14.36 11.73 14.00
N PHE A 59 -14.36 10.81 14.98
CA PHE A 59 -15.59 10.25 15.54
C PHE A 59 -15.67 10.29 17.07
N GLY A 60 -14.62 10.73 17.77
CA GLY A 60 -14.61 10.85 19.23
C GLY A 60 -14.50 9.52 20.00
N HIS A 61 -14.12 8.42 19.35
CA HIS A 61 -13.99 7.10 19.99
C HIS A 61 -12.80 6.30 19.46
N PRO A 62 -12.25 5.33 20.22
CA PRO A 62 -10.98 4.66 19.88
C PRO A 62 -11.12 3.50 18.87
N TYR A 63 -12.28 3.32 18.21
CA TYR A 63 -12.49 2.18 17.30
C TYR A 63 -11.83 2.42 15.93
N GLY A 64 -10.50 2.27 15.90
CA GLY A 64 -9.64 2.69 14.79
C GLY A 64 -9.92 2.05 13.43
N HIS A 65 -10.12 0.74 13.38
CA HIS A 65 -9.96 -0.01 12.13
C HIS A 65 -10.95 0.38 11.02
N LYS A 66 -12.25 0.43 11.32
CA LYS A 66 -13.28 0.80 10.33
C LYS A 66 -13.29 2.30 10.06
N ASN A 67 -13.11 3.09 11.12
CA ASN A 67 -13.20 4.54 11.07
C ASN A 67 -12.04 5.19 10.34
N ALA A 68 -10.84 4.64 10.48
CA ALA A 68 -9.68 5.12 9.75
C ALA A 68 -9.85 4.92 8.24
N LEU A 69 -10.39 3.77 7.81
CA LEU A 69 -10.70 3.55 6.39
C LEU A 69 -11.70 4.60 5.89
N ILE A 70 -12.82 4.79 6.58
CA ILE A 70 -13.82 5.82 6.22
C ILE A 70 -13.15 7.19 6.10
N THR A 71 -12.38 7.59 7.11
CA THR A 71 -11.68 8.88 7.14
C THR A 71 -10.74 9.07 5.94
N VAL A 72 -9.97 8.04 5.58
CA VAL A 72 -9.01 8.12 4.47
C VAL A 72 -9.72 8.12 3.12
N PHE A 73 -10.79 7.32 2.96
CA PHE A 73 -11.60 7.33 1.75
C PHE A 73 -12.32 8.66 1.55
N ASP A 74 -12.91 9.24 2.60
CA ASP A 74 -13.56 10.55 2.54
C ASP A 74 -12.57 11.65 2.10
N ARG A 75 -11.34 11.63 2.64
CA ARG A 75 -10.27 12.56 2.22
C ARG A 75 -9.85 12.32 0.78
N TRP A 76 -9.73 11.06 0.38
CA TRP A 76 -9.36 10.69 -1.00
C TRP A 76 -10.37 11.21 -2.01
N GLU A 77 -11.66 10.99 -1.76
CA GLU A 77 -12.74 11.49 -2.61
C GLU A 77 -12.81 13.03 -2.61
N ALA A 78 -12.63 13.68 -1.46
CA ALA A 78 -12.59 15.14 -1.36
C ALA A 78 -11.44 15.77 -2.17
N LEU A 79 -10.34 15.02 -2.38
CA LEU A 79 -9.22 15.42 -3.23
C LEU A 79 -9.42 15.03 -4.72
N GLY A 80 -10.63 14.60 -5.11
CA GLY A 80 -10.96 14.16 -6.46
C GLY A 80 -10.32 12.82 -6.82
N GLY A 81 -10.11 11.95 -5.84
CA GLY A 81 -9.68 10.57 -6.02
C GLY A 81 -10.85 9.67 -6.42
N SER A 82 -10.60 8.66 -7.26
CA SER A 82 -11.61 7.66 -7.61
C SER A 82 -11.61 6.51 -6.59
N PRO A 83 -12.77 6.00 -6.14
CA PRO A 83 -12.84 4.87 -5.21
C PRO A 83 -12.09 3.62 -5.70
N GLY A 84 -12.04 3.39 -7.02
CA GLY A 84 -11.34 2.25 -7.61
C GLY A 84 -9.82 2.37 -7.67
N ASP A 85 -9.26 3.51 -7.28
CA ASP A 85 -7.81 3.77 -7.31
C ASP A 85 -7.13 3.52 -5.97
N LEU A 86 -7.91 3.40 -4.89
CA LEU A 86 -7.43 3.17 -3.53
C LEU A 86 -8.02 1.88 -2.99
N ASP A 87 -7.17 1.01 -2.47
CA ASP A 87 -7.52 -0.30 -1.94
C ASP A 87 -6.83 -0.48 -0.57
N TYR A 88 -7.26 -1.46 0.20
CA TYR A 88 -6.70 -1.74 1.50
C TYR A 88 -6.67 -3.24 1.79
N THR A 89 -5.72 -3.65 2.61
CA THR A 89 -5.68 -5.00 3.17
C THR A 89 -5.37 -4.94 4.65
N HIS A 90 -5.95 -5.89 5.37
CA HIS A 90 -5.62 -6.10 6.77
C HIS A 90 -4.38 -6.97 6.87
N LYS A 91 -3.42 -6.55 7.67
CA LYS A 91 -2.24 -7.34 8.01
C LYS A 91 -2.33 -7.72 9.47
N ARG A 92 -2.70 -8.99 9.70
CA ARG A 92 -2.80 -9.53 11.06
C ARG A 92 -1.40 -9.91 11.54
N MET A 93 -0.87 -9.17 12.50
CA MET A 93 0.43 -9.43 13.12
C MET A 93 0.18 -9.94 14.54
N ASN A 94 -0.08 -11.24 14.73
CA ASN A 94 -0.34 -11.89 16.03
C ASN A 94 -1.31 -11.16 16.98
N GLN A 95 -0.83 -10.11 17.67
CA GLN A 95 -1.53 -9.27 18.67
C GLN A 95 -1.91 -7.87 18.18
N HIS A 96 -1.46 -7.44 16.99
CA HIS A 96 -1.69 -6.11 16.43
C HIS A 96 -2.41 -6.19 15.08
N TYR A 97 -3.16 -5.14 14.77
CA TYR A 97 -3.99 -5.09 13.57
C TYR A 97 -3.60 -3.90 12.70
N GLU A 98 -2.69 -4.16 11.75
CA GLU A 98 -2.24 -3.13 10.83
C GLU A 98 -3.17 -3.06 9.62
N ILE A 99 -3.41 -1.84 9.12
CA ILE A 99 -4.08 -1.62 7.84
C ILE A 99 -3.03 -1.12 6.86
N LEU A 100 -2.85 -1.86 5.76
CA LEU A 100 -2.11 -1.40 4.60
C LEU A 100 -3.08 -0.78 3.61
N LEU A 101 -3.01 0.53 3.45
CA LEU A 101 -3.71 1.26 2.41
C LEU A 101 -2.79 1.42 1.19
N TYR A 102 -3.21 0.99 0.01
CA TYR A 102 -2.38 0.97 -1.18
C TYR A 102 -3.15 1.42 -2.42
N PHE A 103 -2.44 2.03 -3.38
CA PHE A 103 -3.04 2.53 -4.62
C PHE A 103 -2.42 1.92 -5.88
N SER A 104 -1.33 1.18 -5.69
CA SER A 104 -0.60 0.52 -6.76
C SER A 104 -0.22 -0.88 -6.34
N GLU A 105 -0.24 -1.77 -7.32
CA GLU A 105 0.10 -3.17 -7.19
C GLU A 105 0.92 -3.60 -8.41
N ASN A 106 1.76 -4.61 -8.24
CA ASN A 106 2.56 -5.16 -9.33
C ASN A 106 1.78 -6.05 -10.32
N THR A 107 0.46 -5.95 -10.35
CA THR A 107 -0.40 -6.78 -11.23
C THR A 107 -0.49 -6.24 -12.65
N THR A 108 -0.32 -4.93 -12.87
CA THR A 108 -0.36 -4.32 -14.22
C THR A 108 0.64 -3.18 -14.37
N ARG A 109 1.14 -2.96 -15.60
CA ARG A 109 2.02 -1.81 -15.92
C ARG A 109 1.35 -0.47 -15.62
N LYS A 110 0.03 -0.35 -15.81
CA LYS A 110 -0.73 0.86 -15.49
C LYS A 110 -0.67 1.18 -14.00
N LYS A 111 -0.86 0.16 -13.14
CA LYS A 111 -0.76 0.33 -11.68
C LYS A 111 0.67 0.71 -11.27
N LEU A 112 1.70 0.03 -11.78
CA LEU A 112 3.10 0.32 -11.46
C LEU A 112 3.49 1.78 -11.76
N LYS A 113 3.03 2.33 -12.89
CA LYS A 113 3.32 3.72 -13.27
C LYS A 113 2.73 4.78 -12.33
N ARG A 114 1.71 4.45 -11.52
CA ARG A 114 1.12 5.39 -10.54
C ARG A 114 2.13 5.87 -9.50
N VAL A 115 3.12 5.04 -9.18
CA VAL A 115 4.17 5.39 -8.20
C VAL A 115 5.15 6.41 -8.79
N SER A 116 5.14 6.61 -10.10
CA SER A 116 5.92 7.66 -10.77
C SER A 116 5.11 8.91 -11.08
N ASP A 117 3.84 8.95 -10.69
CA ASP A 117 2.95 10.10 -10.87
C ASP A 117 3.00 10.99 -9.61
N PRO A 118 3.67 12.15 -9.66
CA PRO A 118 3.88 12.99 -8.49
C PRO A 118 2.58 13.64 -7.98
N GLU A 119 1.64 13.96 -8.87
CA GLU A 119 0.34 14.52 -8.49
C GLU A 119 -0.50 13.48 -7.78
N PHE A 120 -0.52 12.25 -8.32
CA PHE A 120 -1.20 11.12 -7.70
C PHE A 120 -0.61 10.81 -6.31
N LEU A 121 0.73 10.77 -6.20
CA LEU A 121 1.41 10.53 -4.92
C LEU A 121 1.10 11.59 -3.87
N ALA A 122 1.16 12.87 -4.25
CA ALA A 122 0.85 13.98 -3.35
C ALA A 122 -0.60 13.87 -2.85
N LYS A 123 -1.53 13.53 -3.74
CA LYS A 123 -2.94 13.29 -3.39
C LYS A 123 -3.10 12.12 -2.42
N ALA A 124 -2.49 10.98 -2.72
CA ALA A 124 -2.59 9.78 -1.89
C ALA A 124 -1.99 10.02 -0.50
N LYS A 125 -0.86 10.71 -0.43
CA LYS A 125 -0.20 11.12 0.82
C LYS A 125 -1.05 12.10 1.64
N ALA A 126 -1.69 13.07 0.99
CA ALA A 126 -2.61 13.98 1.65
C ALA A 126 -3.83 13.25 2.23
N ALA A 127 -4.38 12.27 1.51
CA ALA A 127 -5.49 11.46 1.99
C ALA A 127 -5.11 10.61 3.21
N THR A 128 -3.92 10.01 3.20
CA THR A 128 -3.43 9.20 4.34
C THR A 128 -3.07 10.04 5.56
N GLY A 129 -2.74 11.32 5.37
CA GLY A 129 -2.26 12.21 6.43
C GLY A 129 -0.84 11.86 6.91
N LYS A 130 -0.11 11.02 6.17
CA LYS A 130 1.26 10.61 6.49
C LYS A 130 2.28 11.64 5.99
N GLN A 131 3.34 11.85 6.77
CA GLN A 131 4.44 12.73 6.37
C GLN A 131 5.47 11.99 5.51
N GLU A 132 5.63 10.70 5.74
CA GLU A 132 6.46 9.82 4.94
C GLU A 132 5.82 9.44 3.61
N ASP A 133 6.65 9.19 2.60
CA ASP A 133 6.18 8.58 1.35
C ASP A 133 5.85 7.10 1.56
N GLY A 134 5.02 6.58 0.66
CA GLY A 134 4.63 5.18 0.67
C GLY A 134 5.81 4.27 0.39
N LYS A 135 5.62 2.98 0.68
CA LYS A 135 6.63 1.94 0.44
C LYS A 135 5.98 0.74 -0.24
N TRP A 136 6.81 -0.06 -0.90
CA TRP A 136 6.41 -1.37 -1.37
C TRP A 136 6.34 -2.35 -0.20
N TYR A 137 5.17 -2.98 -0.04
CA TYR A 137 4.92 -4.04 0.92
C TYR A 137 4.66 -5.34 0.18
N HIS A 138 5.26 -6.42 0.67
CA HIS A 138 4.87 -7.76 0.26
C HIS A 138 3.55 -8.11 0.93
N THR A 139 2.55 -8.47 0.13
CA THR A 139 1.26 -8.95 0.62
C THR A 139 1.22 -10.46 0.38
N ASP A 140 1.66 -11.23 1.37
CA ASP A 140 1.50 -12.71 1.44
C ASP A 140 0.03 -13.10 1.73
N VAL A 141 -0.94 -12.35 1.18
CA VAL A 141 -2.36 -12.59 1.47
C VAL A 141 -2.83 -13.75 0.61
N PHE A 142 -2.53 -14.97 1.06
CA PHE A 142 -3.29 -16.20 0.82
C PHE A 142 -3.20 -17.11 2.05
#